data_AF-A0A964XCD3-F1
#
_entry.id   AF-A0A964XCD3-F1
#
_cell.length_a   1.000
_cell.length_b   1.000
_cell.length_c   1.000
_cell.angle_alpha   90.00
_cell.angle_beta   90.00
_cell.angle_gamma   90.00
#
_symmetry.space_group_name_H-M   'P 1'
#
loop_
_entity.id
_entity.type
_entity.pdbx_description
1 polymer ?
#
loop_
_entity_poly.entity_id
_entity_poly.type
_entity_poly.pdbx_seq_one_letter_code
_entity_poly.pdbx_strand_id
1 'polypeptide(L)'
;MPEVVEQLPTISWFIAVASLAALAWAIGVSVGRSNVAVSRTALVLSVAGLLAWGYLMRRQEVAVQLIPAAVLSRVEGVAAVPLFMLVVGIAWTRAHLSRQRHIIGWAMVVGAIYFVQGGWWMVQTTPAMGQSRSLGDGIVLQSQDYSCVAAASATALNMLGIHATEAEMAELTETRPGTGATTLRAMAALQRKLDGTGYRVDLISPDYAHLTRVELPALTPLQFDAARRHMVTLLNVGPQGVTYADPMEGIAYLDRDQFTRVYRGQVLVLRAAGN
;
A
#
# COMPACT_ATOMS: atom_id res chain seq x y z
N MET A 1 -16.60 -11.26 10.60
CA MET A 1 -16.17 -11.34 9.18
C MET A 1 -14.72 -10.88 8.90
N PRO A 2 -13.98 -10.14 9.75
CA PRO A 2 -12.59 -9.77 9.41
C PRO A 2 -11.60 -10.97 9.46
N GLU A 3 -11.76 -11.91 10.39
CA GLU A 3 -10.81 -13.04 10.56
C GLU A 3 -10.66 -13.95 9.33
N VAL A 4 -11.75 -14.21 8.59
CA VAL A 4 -11.73 -15.13 7.42
C VAL A 4 -10.93 -14.55 6.25
N VAL A 5 -10.90 -13.21 6.15
CA VAL A 5 -10.23 -12.49 5.07
C VAL A 5 -8.71 -12.49 5.26
N GLU A 6 -8.27 -12.59 6.52
CA GLU A 6 -6.86 -12.48 6.92
C GLU A 6 -6.06 -13.77 6.64
N GLN A 7 -6.72 -14.92 6.51
CA GLN A 7 -6.08 -16.22 6.32
C GLN A 7 -5.93 -16.66 4.86
N LEU A 8 -6.48 -15.90 3.89
CA LEU A 8 -6.35 -16.28 2.49
C LEU A 8 -4.92 -16.07 2.00
N PRO A 9 -4.29 -17.09 1.39
CA PRO A 9 -3.00 -16.96 0.73
C PRO A 9 -3.02 -15.79 -0.26
N THR A 10 -1.91 -15.06 -0.36
CA THR A 10 -1.78 -13.88 -1.23
C THR A 10 -2.06 -14.23 -2.70
N ILE A 11 -1.71 -15.44 -3.13
CA ILE A 11 -2.03 -15.96 -4.47
C ILE A 11 -3.54 -16.07 -4.74
N SER A 12 -4.35 -16.37 -3.73
CA SER A 12 -5.81 -16.45 -3.87
C SER A 12 -6.41 -15.08 -4.20
N TRP A 13 -5.83 -14.00 -3.65
CA TRP A 13 -6.21 -12.63 -4.01
C TRP A 13 -5.90 -12.31 -5.47
N PHE A 14 -4.73 -12.70 -5.95
CA PHE A 14 -4.36 -12.53 -7.35
C PHE A 14 -5.35 -13.23 -8.29
N ILE A 15 -5.67 -14.50 -8.01
CA ILE A 15 -6.64 -15.29 -8.79
C ILE A 15 -8.04 -14.67 -8.71
N ALA A 16 -8.46 -14.22 -7.53
CA ALA A 16 -9.76 -13.60 -7.34
C ALA A 16 -9.91 -12.31 -8.16
N VAL A 17 -8.91 -11.42 -8.13
CA VAL A 17 -8.95 -10.16 -8.91
C VAL A 17 -8.85 -10.44 -10.41
N ALA A 18 -8.02 -11.40 -10.84
CA ALA A 18 -7.96 -11.82 -12.24
C ALA A 18 -9.31 -12.35 -12.74
N SER A 19 -9.96 -13.22 -11.95
CA SER A 19 -11.28 -13.77 -12.25
C SER A 19 -12.35 -12.67 -12.30
N LEU A 20 -12.31 -11.74 -11.35
CA LEU A 20 -13.22 -10.60 -11.31
C LEU A 20 -13.02 -9.67 -12.52
N ALA A 21 -11.77 -9.47 -12.96
CA ALA A 21 -11.47 -8.68 -14.16
C ALA A 21 -12.00 -9.33 -15.45
N ALA A 22 -11.83 -10.64 -15.60
CA ALA A 22 -12.38 -11.39 -16.73
C ALA A 22 -13.92 -11.37 -16.74
N LEU A 23 -14.54 -11.57 -15.56
CA LEU A 23 -15.98 -11.48 -15.40
C LEU A 23 -16.50 -10.07 -15.71
N ALA A 24 -15.82 -9.04 -15.21
CA ALA A 24 -16.18 -7.64 -15.46
C ALA A 24 -16.12 -7.29 -16.96
N TRP A 25 -15.12 -7.79 -17.68
CA TRP A 25 -15.07 -7.65 -19.14
C TRP A 25 -16.26 -8.33 -19.83
N ALA A 26 -16.58 -9.57 -19.47
CA ALA A 26 -17.71 -10.31 -20.04
C ALA A 26 -19.05 -9.61 -19.76
N ILE A 27 -19.24 -9.11 -18.54
CA ILE A 27 -20.38 -8.26 -18.17
C ILE A 27 -20.39 -6.99 -19.04
N GLY A 28 -19.25 -6.34 -19.23
CA GLY A 28 -19.14 -5.16 -20.10
C GLY A 28 -19.55 -5.42 -21.53
N VAL A 29 -19.16 -6.57 -22.09
CA VAL A 29 -19.58 -7.01 -23.42
C VAL A 29 -21.10 -7.21 -23.47
N SER A 30 -21.69 -7.87 -22.47
CA SER A 30 -23.15 -8.05 -22.38
C SER A 30 -23.89 -6.72 -22.28
N VAL A 31 -23.46 -5.86 -21.35
CA VAL A 31 -24.00 -4.51 -21.13
C VAL A 31 -23.86 -3.63 -22.36
N GLY A 32 -22.76 -3.72 -23.10
CA GLY A 32 -22.57 -2.95 -24.33
C GLY A 32 -23.47 -3.41 -25.49
N ARG A 33 -23.96 -4.65 -25.48
CA ARG A 33 -24.99 -5.13 -26.43
C ARG A 33 -26.41 -4.72 -26.04
N SER A 34 -26.63 -4.31 -24.80
CA SER A 34 -27.93 -3.81 -24.34
C SER A 34 -28.26 -2.43 -24.94
N ASN A 35 -29.35 -1.80 -24.49
CA ASN A 35 -29.74 -0.49 -25.01
C ASN A 35 -28.70 0.61 -24.69
N VAL A 36 -28.78 1.72 -25.42
CA VAL A 36 -27.77 2.80 -25.30
C VAL A 36 -27.75 3.42 -23.91
N ALA A 37 -28.93 3.57 -23.28
CA ALA A 37 -29.05 4.17 -21.95
C ALA A 37 -28.33 3.34 -20.88
N VAL A 38 -28.55 2.03 -20.82
CA VAL A 38 -27.93 1.13 -19.85
C VAL A 38 -26.41 1.13 -19.98
N SER A 39 -25.89 1.01 -21.21
CA SER A 39 -24.43 1.03 -21.42
C SER A 39 -23.81 2.37 -21.05
N ARG A 40 -24.50 3.48 -21.34
CA ARG A 40 -24.02 4.83 -20.97
C ARG A 40 -23.98 4.99 -19.45
N THR A 41 -25.03 4.57 -18.75
CA THR A 41 -25.05 4.61 -17.28
C THR A 41 -23.94 3.75 -16.68
N ALA A 42 -23.80 2.50 -17.13
CA ALA A 42 -22.74 1.60 -16.65
C ALA A 42 -21.33 2.17 -16.91
N LEU A 43 -21.11 2.77 -18.07
CA LEU A 43 -19.85 3.45 -18.39
C LEU A 43 -19.57 4.63 -17.45
N VAL A 44 -20.55 5.51 -17.22
CA VAL A 44 -20.41 6.66 -16.31
C VAL A 44 -20.12 6.19 -14.89
N LEU A 45 -20.85 5.20 -14.39
CA LEU A 45 -20.61 4.64 -13.05
C LEU A 45 -19.23 3.99 -12.93
N SER A 46 -18.76 3.29 -13.97
CA SER A 46 -17.44 2.64 -13.96
C SER A 46 -16.31 3.66 -13.96
N VAL A 47 -16.42 4.73 -14.75
CA VAL A 47 -15.47 5.84 -14.76
C VAL A 47 -15.48 6.59 -13.43
N ALA A 48 -16.67 6.87 -12.86
CA ALA A 48 -16.78 7.46 -11.54
C ALA A 48 -16.12 6.59 -10.47
N GLY A 49 -16.31 5.27 -10.53
CA GLY A 49 -15.65 4.30 -9.64
C GLY A 49 -14.12 4.31 -9.77
N LEU A 50 -13.59 4.39 -11.00
CA LEU A 50 -12.15 4.51 -11.23
C LEU A 50 -11.57 5.81 -10.65
N LEU A 51 -12.28 6.93 -10.82
CA LEU A 51 -11.88 8.22 -10.25
C LEU A 51 -11.94 8.20 -8.72
N ALA A 52 -13.01 7.62 -8.15
CA ALA A 52 -13.13 7.44 -6.70
C ALA A 52 -11.99 6.57 -6.15
N TRP A 53 -11.66 5.46 -6.83
CA TRP A 53 -10.52 4.62 -6.45
C TRP A 53 -9.20 5.38 -6.51
N GLY A 54 -8.97 6.14 -7.60
CA GLY A 54 -7.78 6.98 -7.74
C GLY A 54 -7.67 8.05 -6.64
N TYR A 55 -8.80 8.63 -6.21
CA TYR A 55 -8.85 9.54 -5.08
C TYR A 55 -8.49 8.84 -3.77
N LEU A 56 -9.08 7.67 -3.49
CA LEU A 56 -8.78 6.88 -2.29
C LEU A 56 -7.30 6.46 -2.23
N MET A 57 -6.69 6.08 -3.35
CA MET A 57 -5.26 5.72 -3.37
C MET A 57 -4.33 6.91 -3.22
N ARG A 58 -4.77 8.13 -3.54
CA ARG A 58 -4.03 9.37 -3.22
C ARG A 58 -4.22 9.79 -1.76
N ARG A 59 -5.37 9.47 -1.16
CA ARG A 59 -5.75 9.80 0.21
C ARG A 59 -5.93 8.52 1.03
N GLN A 60 -4.83 7.78 1.19
CA GLN A 60 -4.86 6.47 1.84
C GLN A 60 -5.41 6.54 3.28
N GLU A 61 -5.26 7.68 3.97
CA GLU A 61 -5.84 7.91 5.29
C GLU A 61 -7.38 7.88 5.30
N VAL A 62 -8.02 8.25 4.19
CA VAL A 62 -9.48 8.14 4.01
C VAL A 62 -9.85 6.71 3.61
N ALA A 63 -9.03 6.07 2.77
CA ALA A 63 -9.29 4.73 2.29
C ALA A 63 -9.34 3.69 3.43
N VAL A 64 -8.43 3.78 4.39
CA VAL A 64 -8.36 2.85 5.53
C VAL A 64 -9.53 2.99 6.52
N GLN A 65 -10.27 4.10 6.49
CA GLN A 65 -11.49 4.29 7.28
C GLN A 65 -12.69 3.57 6.65
N LEU A 66 -12.67 3.37 5.33
CA LEU A 66 -13.74 2.75 4.57
C LEU A 66 -13.50 1.25 4.34
N ILE A 67 -12.24 0.87 4.13
CA ILE A 67 -11.82 -0.48 3.76
C ILE A 67 -10.77 -0.93 4.79
N PRO A 68 -10.96 -2.10 5.45
CA PRO A 68 -9.97 -2.63 6.37
C PRO A 68 -8.57 -2.69 5.73
N ALA A 69 -7.52 -2.30 6.45
CA ALA A 69 -6.16 -2.25 5.91
C ALA A 69 -5.69 -3.62 5.40
N ALA A 70 -6.13 -4.71 6.03
CA ALA A 70 -5.87 -6.08 5.57
C ALA A 70 -6.42 -6.34 4.15
N VAL A 71 -7.59 -5.79 3.79
CA VAL A 71 -8.12 -5.88 2.42
C VAL A 71 -7.40 -4.89 1.52
N LEU A 72 -7.28 -3.64 1.97
CA LEU A 72 -6.77 -2.55 1.15
C LEU A 72 -5.32 -2.80 0.68
N SER A 73 -4.48 -3.32 1.57
CA SER A 73 -3.09 -3.73 1.26
C SER A 73 -3.00 -4.82 0.20
N ARG A 74 -4.02 -5.67 0.07
CA ARG A 74 -4.10 -6.72 -0.97
C ARG A 74 -4.64 -6.22 -2.30
N VAL A 75 -5.22 -5.02 -2.36
CA VAL A 75 -5.87 -4.54 -3.60
C VAL A 75 -5.34 -3.19 -4.11
N GLU A 76 -4.49 -2.48 -3.35
CA GLU A 76 -3.99 -1.12 -3.67
C GLU A 76 -3.42 -0.98 -5.10
N GLY A 77 -2.80 -2.04 -5.65
CA GLY A 77 -2.22 -2.05 -6.99
C GLY A 77 -3.10 -2.64 -8.10
N VAL A 78 -4.25 -3.25 -7.78
CA VAL A 78 -5.03 -4.05 -8.74
C VAL A 78 -6.56 -3.81 -8.71
N ALA A 79 -7.10 -3.14 -7.69
CA ALA A 79 -8.57 -3.00 -7.53
C ALA A 79 -9.24 -2.22 -8.67
N ALA A 80 -8.50 -1.35 -9.37
CA ALA A 80 -9.01 -0.60 -10.52
C ALA A 80 -9.24 -1.49 -11.75
N VAL A 81 -8.56 -2.63 -11.85
CA VAL A 81 -8.52 -3.46 -13.07
C VAL A 81 -9.90 -3.99 -13.45
N PRO A 82 -10.73 -4.53 -12.54
CA PRO A 82 -12.07 -4.96 -12.91
C PRO A 82 -12.96 -3.84 -13.47
N LEU A 83 -12.95 -2.66 -12.86
CA LEU A 83 -13.73 -1.51 -13.37
C LEU A 83 -13.21 -1.04 -14.73
N PHE A 84 -11.89 -1.03 -14.92
CA PHE A 84 -11.28 -0.74 -16.21
C PHE A 84 -11.69 -1.77 -17.27
N MET A 85 -11.67 -3.06 -16.92
CA MET A 85 -12.06 -4.14 -17.83
C MET A 85 -13.54 -4.10 -18.20
N LEU A 86 -14.42 -3.67 -17.29
CA LEU A 86 -15.82 -3.39 -17.57
C LEU A 86 -15.97 -2.30 -18.64
N VAL A 87 -15.24 -1.18 -18.50
CA VAL A 87 -15.21 -0.09 -19.49
C VAL A 87 -14.73 -0.60 -20.86
N VAL A 88 -13.63 -1.37 -20.88
CA VAL A 88 -13.06 -1.97 -22.10
C VAL A 88 -14.07 -2.89 -22.79
N GLY A 89 -14.81 -3.72 -22.03
CA GLY A 89 -15.85 -4.61 -22.57
C GLY A 89 -17.02 -3.86 -23.22
N ILE A 90 -17.50 -2.80 -22.57
CA ILE A 90 -18.56 -1.92 -23.12
C ILE A 90 -18.06 -1.23 -24.40
N ALA A 91 -16.85 -0.68 -24.38
CA ALA A 91 -16.27 0.00 -25.52
C ALA A 91 -16.06 -0.95 -26.71
N TRP A 92 -15.58 -2.17 -26.46
CA TRP A 92 -15.31 -3.17 -27.50
C TRP A 92 -16.54 -3.49 -28.35
N THR A 93 -17.69 -3.69 -27.70
CA THR A 93 -18.93 -4.05 -28.39
C THR A 93 -19.56 -2.89 -29.15
N ARG A 94 -19.32 -1.65 -28.71
CA ARG A 94 -19.78 -0.43 -29.36
C ARG A 94 -18.82 0.10 -30.43
N ALA A 95 -17.65 -0.52 -30.59
CA ALA A 95 -16.69 -0.14 -31.62
C ALA A 95 -17.12 -0.65 -33.00
N HIS A 96 -17.45 0.30 -33.88
CA HIS A 96 -17.87 0.02 -35.26
C HIS A 96 -16.69 0.04 -36.23
N LEU A 97 -15.63 0.81 -35.93
CA LEU A 97 -14.46 0.94 -36.79
C LEU A 97 -13.33 0.00 -36.36
N SER A 98 -12.63 -0.59 -37.33
CA SER A 98 -11.45 -1.43 -37.05
C SER A 98 -10.40 -0.69 -36.21
N ARG A 99 -10.17 0.60 -36.48
CA ARG A 99 -9.24 1.42 -35.70
C ARG A 99 -9.63 1.55 -34.22
N GLN A 100 -10.93 1.68 -33.92
CA GLN A 100 -11.41 1.71 -32.53
C GLN A 100 -11.14 0.39 -31.82
N ARG A 101 -11.39 -0.74 -32.49
CA ARG A 101 -11.08 -2.08 -31.95
C ARG A 101 -9.60 -2.26 -31.68
N HIS A 102 -8.72 -1.77 -32.56
CA HIS A 102 -7.27 -1.79 -32.32
C HIS A 102 -6.88 -0.99 -31.06
N ILE A 103 -7.42 0.22 -30.88
CA ILE A 103 -7.16 1.04 -29.70
C ILE A 103 -7.65 0.34 -28.42
N ILE A 104 -8.85 -0.25 -28.45
CA ILE A 104 -9.42 -0.96 -27.29
C ILE A 104 -8.63 -2.25 -26.99
N GLY A 105 -8.16 -2.95 -28.03
CA GLY A 105 -7.26 -4.09 -27.89
C GLY A 105 -5.96 -3.70 -27.19
N TRP A 106 -5.35 -2.58 -27.57
CA TRP A 106 -4.18 -2.05 -26.85
C TRP A 106 -4.51 -1.64 -25.42
N ALA A 107 -5.67 -1.04 -25.16
CA ALA A 107 -6.11 -0.71 -23.80
C ALA A 107 -6.22 -1.97 -22.93
N MET A 108 -6.72 -3.08 -23.47
CA MET A 108 -6.76 -4.38 -22.79
C MET A 108 -5.34 -4.89 -22.45
N VAL A 109 -4.40 -4.79 -23.40
CA VAL A 109 -2.99 -5.18 -23.17
C VAL A 109 -2.37 -4.33 -22.06
N VAL A 110 -2.56 -3.01 -22.09
CA VAL A 110 -2.07 -2.10 -21.04
C VAL A 110 -2.68 -2.43 -19.68
N GLY A 111 -3.99 -2.73 -19.64
CA GLY A 111 -4.66 -3.17 -18.41
C GLY A 111 -4.10 -4.47 -17.86
N ALA A 112 -3.79 -5.44 -18.74
CA ALA A 112 -3.16 -6.71 -18.35
C ALA A 112 -1.74 -6.50 -17.82
N ILE A 113 -0.93 -5.66 -18.47
CA ILE A 113 0.41 -5.29 -18.01
C ILE A 113 0.33 -4.62 -16.64
N TYR A 114 -0.58 -3.65 -16.47
CA TYR A 114 -0.79 -2.97 -15.19
C TYR A 114 -1.20 -3.95 -14.08
N PHE A 115 -2.13 -4.87 -14.38
CA PHE A 115 -2.55 -5.91 -13.43
C PHE A 115 -1.39 -6.81 -13.01
N VAL A 116 -0.61 -7.31 -13.98
CA VAL A 116 0.55 -8.16 -13.70
C VAL A 116 1.58 -7.37 -12.88
N GLN A 117 1.92 -6.14 -13.28
CA GLN A 117 2.89 -5.31 -12.56
C GLN A 117 2.44 -5.00 -11.12
N GLY A 118 1.16 -4.66 -10.92
CA GLY A 118 0.59 -4.35 -9.60
C GLY A 118 0.32 -5.58 -8.72
N GLY A 119 0.15 -6.76 -9.34
CA GLY A 119 -0.20 -8.02 -8.67
C GLY A 119 0.95 -9.02 -8.53
N TRP A 120 2.07 -8.83 -9.24
CA TRP A 120 3.18 -9.80 -9.29
C TRP A 120 3.73 -10.16 -7.90
N TRP A 121 3.75 -9.20 -6.99
CA TRP A 121 4.18 -9.43 -5.61
C TRP A 121 3.34 -10.49 -4.87
N MET A 122 2.08 -10.69 -5.27
CA MET A 122 1.14 -11.63 -4.65
C MET A 122 1.46 -13.10 -4.95
N VAL A 123 2.17 -13.37 -6.05
CA VAL A 123 2.60 -14.73 -6.43
C VAL A 123 4.00 -15.05 -5.92
N GLN A 124 4.71 -14.05 -5.39
CA GLN A 124 6.02 -14.21 -4.78
C GLN A 124 5.89 -14.57 -3.30
N THR A 125 6.94 -15.19 -2.76
CA THR A 125 7.09 -15.45 -1.33
C THR A 125 8.07 -14.46 -0.69
N THR A 126 7.95 -14.24 0.61
CA THR A 126 8.97 -13.52 1.38
C THR A 126 10.20 -14.44 1.49
N PRO A 127 11.40 -14.02 1.05
CA PRO A 127 12.61 -14.82 1.23
C PRO A 127 12.99 -14.87 2.72
N ALA A 128 13.70 -15.93 3.12
CA ALA A 128 14.28 -15.99 4.45
C ALA A 128 15.24 -14.80 4.64
N MET A 129 14.99 -14.01 5.68
CA MET A 129 15.84 -12.87 6.01
C MET A 129 17.12 -13.32 6.72
N GLY A 130 18.19 -12.55 6.55
CA GLY A 130 19.42 -12.75 7.29
C GLY A 130 19.23 -12.45 8.78
N GLN A 131 20.27 -12.68 9.58
CA GLN A 131 20.25 -12.24 10.98
C GLN A 131 20.10 -10.71 11.03
N SER A 132 19.05 -10.25 11.70
CA SER A 132 18.84 -8.83 11.96
C SER A 132 20.02 -8.25 12.72
N ARG A 133 20.60 -7.16 12.21
CA ARG A 133 21.61 -6.40 12.93
C ARG A 133 20.90 -5.36 13.77
N SER A 134 21.05 -5.42 15.08
CA SER A 134 20.56 -4.38 15.98
C SER A 134 21.72 -3.49 16.43
N LEU A 135 21.53 -2.17 16.42
CA LEU A 135 22.56 -1.21 16.82
C LEU A 135 22.60 -0.94 18.33
N GLY A 136 21.94 -1.75 19.16
CA GLY A 136 21.61 -1.37 20.53
C GLY A 136 20.39 -0.47 20.58
N ASP A 137 19.87 -0.24 21.79
CA ASP A 137 18.68 0.59 22.07
C ASP A 137 17.37 0.18 21.40
N GLY A 138 17.30 -0.92 20.63
CA GLY A 138 16.09 -1.39 19.94
C GLY A 138 16.01 -1.01 18.46
N ILE A 139 17.03 -0.32 17.93
CA ILE A 139 17.12 0.00 16.50
C ILE A 139 17.50 -1.26 15.70
N VAL A 140 16.76 -1.51 14.62
CA VAL A 140 16.94 -2.66 13.71
C VAL A 140 17.35 -2.17 12.33
N LEU A 141 18.51 -2.64 11.86
CA LEU A 141 18.99 -2.38 10.50
C LEU A 141 18.44 -3.40 9.51
N GLN A 142 18.23 -2.95 8.27
CA GLN A 142 17.81 -3.80 7.18
C GLN A 142 18.98 -4.66 6.70
N SER A 143 18.73 -5.95 6.49
CA SER A 143 19.70 -6.91 5.92
C SER A 143 19.62 -7.02 4.40
N GLN A 144 18.54 -6.54 3.79
CA GLN A 144 18.29 -6.57 2.34
C GLN A 144 17.92 -5.18 1.84
N ASP A 145 18.20 -4.83 0.58
CA ASP A 145 17.90 -3.50 0.01
C ASP A 145 16.39 -3.20 -0.13
N TYR A 146 15.54 -4.24 -0.02
CA TYR A 146 14.08 -4.14 -0.12
C TYR A 146 13.35 -4.30 1.24
N SER A 147 14.05 -4.42 2.36
CA SER A 147 13.44 -4.70 3.68
C SER A 147 13.34 -3.50 4.62
N CYS A 148 13.53 -2.28 4.14
CA CYS A 148 13.46 -1.05 4.95
C CYS A 148 12.14 -0.92 5.74
N VAL A 149 10.99 -1.29 5.15
CA VAL A 149 9.68 -1.26 5.82
C VAL A 149 9.63 -2.22 7.00
N ALA A 150 10.17 -3.44 6.85
CA ALA A 150 10.19 -4.43 7.91
C ALA A 150 11.10 -4.00 9.07
N ALA A 151 12.31 -3.52 8.75
CA ALA A 151 13.28 -3.02 9.73
C ALA A 151 12.79 -1.76 10.46
N ALA A 152 12.17 -0.80 9.76
CA ALA A 152 11.55 0.37 10.38
C ALA A 152 10.38 -0.04 11.30
N SER A 153 9.53 -0.98 10.88
CA SER A 153 8.45 -1.48 11.73
C SER A 153 8.97 -2.20 12.97
N ALA A 154 10.01 -3.02 12.83
CA ALA A 154 10.65 -3.68 13.97
C ALA A 154 11.27 -2.66 14.93
N THR A 155 11.92 -1.63 14.41
CA THR A 155 12.46 -0.51 15.21
C THR A 155 11.36 0.20 15.99
N ALA A 156 10.27 0.61 15.33
CA ALA A 156 9.16 1.29 15.99
C ALA A 156 8.50 0.44 17.10
N LEU A 157 8.36 -0.87 16.88
CA LEU A 157 7.83 -1.79 17.90
C LEU A 157 8.80 -1.95 19.08
N ASN A 158 10.09 -2.14 18.82
CA ASN A 158 11.10 -2.28 19.87
C ASN A 158 11.22 -1.02 20.73
N MET A 159 11.07 0.17 20.13
CA MET A 159 11.01 1.46 20.83
C MET A 159 9.81 1.55 21.80
N LEU A 160 8.72 0.81 21.53
CA LEU A 160 7.57 0.69 22.44
C LEU A 160 7.71 -0.45 23.45
N GLY A 161 8.85 -1.15 23.47
CA GLY A 161 9.06 -2.33 24.30
C GLY A 161 8.40 -3.61 23.77
N ILE A 162 7.90 -3.59 22.52
CA ILE A 162 7.29 -4.76 21.86
C ILE A 162 8.36 -5.42 21.00
N HIS A 163 8.84 -6.59 21.42
CA HIS A 163 9.90 -7.28 20.70
C HIS A 163 9.46 -7.67 19.28
N ALA A 164 10.24 -7.22 18.29
CA ALA A 164 10.08 -7.55 16.89
C ALA A 164 11.44 -7.63 16.18
N THR A 165 11.56 -8.59 15.28
CA THR A 165 12.74 -8.75 14.41
C THR A 165 12.44 -8.28 12.99
N GLU A 166 13.48 -7.99 12.20
CA GLU A 166 13.30 -7.69 10.77
C GLU A 166 12.65 -8.87 10.04
N ALA A 167 13.07 -10.10 10.35
CA ALA A 167 12.56 -11.32 9.71
C ALA A 167 11.06 -11.51 9.97
N GLU A 168 10.66 -11.39 11.24
CA GLU A 168 9.24 -11.48 11.62
C GLU A 168 8.41 -10.40 10.92
N MET A 169 8.88 -9.14 10.95
CA MET A 169 8.17 -8.05 10.29
C MET A 169 8.15 -8.22 8.78
N ALA A 170 9.17 -8.81 8.16
CA ALA A 170 9.20 -9.05 6.72
C ALA A 170 8.16 -10.09 6.27
N GLU A 171 7.90 -11.10 7.10
CA GLU A 171 6.81 -12.04 6.87
C GLU A 171 5.45 -11.34 7.01
N LEU A 172 5.27 -10.59 8.10
CA LEU A 172 4.05 -9.83 8.40
C LEU A 172 3.73 -8.80 7.31
N THR A 173 4.72 -8.03 6.87
CA THR A 173 4.57 -7.01 5.82
C THR A 173 4.59 -7.62 4.42
N GLU A 174 4.79 -8.93 4.29
CA GLU A 174 4.90 -9.68 3.02
C GLU A 174 6.04 -9.20 2.12
N THR A 175 7.12 -8.68 2.68
CA THR A 175 8.22 -8.02 1.97
C THR A 175 8.72 -8.82 0.77
N ARG A 176 8.82 -8.19 -0.41
CA ARG A 176 9.22 -8.86 -1.66
C ARG A 176 10.53 -8.32 -2.23
N PRO A 177 11.37 -9.20 -2.83
CA PRO A 177 12.55 -8.76 -3.57
C PRO A 177 12.21 -7.73 -4.65
N GLY A 178 13.02 -6.67 -4.73
CA GLY A 178 12.92 -5.62 -5.75
C GLY A 178 11.78 -4.60 -5.58
N THR A 179 10.70 -4.94 -4.86
CA THR A 179 9.56 -4.03 -4.64
C THR A 179 9.30 -3.69 -3.17
N GLY A 180 9.85 -4.47 -2.24
CA GLY A 180 9.71 -4.27 -0.80
C GLY A 180 8.29 -4.48 -0.29
N ALA A 181 7.84 -3.56 0.58
CA ALA A 181 6.49 -3.49 1.09
C ALA A 181 5.97 -2.05 1.01
N THR A 182 4.65 -1.88 1.09
CA THR A 182 3.99 -0.58 1.05
C THR A 182 3.61 -0.10 2.45
N THR A 183 3.24 1.17 2.59
CA THR A 183 2.70 1.72 3.85
C THR A 183 1.43 0.98 4.29
N LEU A 184 0.56 0.56 3.36
CA LEU A 184 -0.65 -0.19 3.70
C LEU A 184 -0.34 -1.61 4.19
N ARG A 185 0.67 -2.26 3.61
CA ARG A 185 1.16 -3.57 4.11
C ARG A 185 1.86 -3.43 5.46
N ALA A 186 2.58 -2.34 5.71
CA ALA A 186 3.11 -2.01 7.03
C ALA A 186 2.00 -1.80 8.07
N MET A 187 0.95 -1.06 7.71
CA MET A 187 -0.21 -0.86 8.58
C MET A 187 -0.89 -2.19 8.95
N ALA A 188 -1.20 -3.04 7.96
CA ALA A 188 -1.82 -4.34 8.22
C ALA A 188 -0.94 -5.23 9.11
N ALA A 189 0.36 -5.27 8.85
CA ALA A 189 1.34 -5.99 9.66
C ALA A 189 1.39 -5.50 11.11
N LEU A 190 1.44 -4.18 11.30
CA LEU A 190 1.45 -3.54 12.62
C LEU A 190 0.13 -3.80 13.36
N GLN A 191 -1.02 -3.73 12.69
CA GLN A 191 -2.31 -4.09 13.29
C GLN A 191 -2.29 -5.51 13.82
N ARG A 192 -1.80 -6.48 13.03
CA ARG A 192 -1.69 -7.88 13.46
C ARG A 192 -0.72 -8.07 14.62
N LYS A 193 0.42 -7.39 14.59
CA LYS A 193 1.47 -7.51 15.62
C LYS A 193 1.11 -6.80 16.93
N LEU A 194 0.29 -5.75 16.87
CA LEU A 194 -0.17 -4.98 18.02
C LEU A 194 -1.46 -5.53 18.64
N ASP A 195 -2.11 -6.51 18.01
CA ASP A 195 -3.34 -7.10 18.56
C ASP A 195 -3.10 -7.64 19.99
N GLY A 196 -3.99 -7.28 20.90
CA GLY A 196 -3.87 -7.61 22.33
C GLY A 196 -2.77 -6.87 23.12
N THR A 197 -1.97 -6.00 22.51
CA THR A 197 -0.86 -5.28 23.20
C THR A 197 -1.28 -3.97 23.88
N GLY A 198 -2.54 -3.55 23.69
CA GLY A 198 -3.02 -2.24 24.15
C GLY A 198 -2.54 -1.08 23.28
N TYR A 199 -2.00 -1.35 22.09
CA TYR A 199 -1.68 -0.34 21.08
C TYR A 199 -2.52 -0.54 19.81
N ARG A 200 -2.70 0.53 19.06
CA ARG A 200 -3.29 0.52 17.72
C ARG A 200 -2.42 1.34 16.76
N VAL A 201 -2.61 1.14 15.47
CA VAL A 201 -1.95 1.93 14.43
C VAL A 201 -2.96 2.71 13.61
N ASP A 202 -2.71 4.01 13.47
CA ASP A 202 -3.49 4.94 12.65
C ASP A 202 -2.62 5.41 11.46
N LEU A 203 -3.21 5.48 10.26
CA LEU A 203 -2.59 6.14 9.11
C LEU A 203 -3.15 7.55 8.98
N ILE A 204 -2.28 8.56 9.10
CA ILE A 204 -2.64 9.98 8.98
C ILE A 204 -1.75 10.69 7.97
N SER A 205 -2.19 11.87 7.55
CA SER A 205 -1.48 12.69 6.56
C SER A 205 -1.18 14.13 7.04
N PRO A 206 -0.38 14.29 8.12
CA PRO A 206 -0.11 15.60 8.71
C PRO A 206 0.90 16.39 7.87
N ASP A 207 0.79 17.71 7.88
CA ASP A 207 1.91 18.59 7.49
C ASP A 207 2.99 18.62 8.58
N TYR A 208 4.11 19.30 8.35
CA TYR A 208 5.20 19.37 9.31
C TYR A 208 4.77 19.98 10.66
N ALA A 209 3.92 21.01 10.65
CA ALA A 209 3.49 21.67 11.88
C ALA A 209 2.68 20.72 12.76
N HIS A 210 1.78 19.94 12.14
CA HIS A 210 1.01 18.91 12.83
C HIS A 210 1.86 17.70 13.23
N LEU A 211 2.91 17.37 12.46
CA LEU A 211 3.84 16.27 12.76
C LEU A 211 4.54 16.44 14.11
N THR A 212 4.81 17.67 14.54
CA THR A 212 5.41 17.97 15.87
C THR A 212 4.55 17.53 17.06
N ARG A 213 3.27 17.20 16.82
CA ARG A 213 2.29 16.80 17.84
C ARG A 213 1.91 15.32 17.76
N VAL A 214 2.52 14.59 16.83
CA VAL A 214 2.26 13.16 16.63
C VAL A 214 2.98 12.35 17.72
N GLU A 215 2.32 11.33 18.24
CA GLU A 215 2.93 10.36 19.17
C GLU A 215 4.08 9.61 18.46
N LEU A 216 5.21 9.50 19.15
CA LEU A 216 6.41 8.83 18.66
C LEU A 216 6.68 7.57 19.50
N PRO A 217 7.26 6.51 18.91
CA PRO A 217 7.74 6.40 17.54
C PRO A 217 6.63 6.34 16.49
N ALA A 218 6.90 6.86 15.30
CA ALA A 218 5.98 6.81 14.15
C ALA A 218 6.75 6.45 12.87
N LEU A 219 6.11 5.83 11.88
CA LEU A 219 6.76 5.49 10.62
C LEU A 219 6.33 6.44 9.52
N THR A 220 7.27 6.82 8.64
CA THR A 220 6.96 7.60 7.43
C THR A 220 7.80 7.15 6.26
N PRO A 221 7.24 7.04 5.04
CA PRO A 221 8.05 6.98 3.84
C PRO A 221 8.63 8.37 3.54
N LEU A 222 9.94 8.42 3.36
CA LEU A 222 10.67 9.55 2.79
C LEU A 222 11.01 9.24 1.33
N GLN A 223 11.12 10.26 0.50
CA GLN A 223 11.50 10.12 -0.90
C GLN A 223 12.74 10.97 -1.19
N PHE A 224 13.91 10.34 -1.07
CA PHE A 224 15.21 10.96 -1.35
C PHE A 224 15.49 11.09 -2.84
N ASP A 225 14.95 10.20 -3.67
CA ASP A 225 15.10 10.22 -5.13
C ASP A 225 13.76 10.01 -5.88
N ALA A 226 13.74 10.16 -7.20
CA ALA A 226 12.54 10.04 -7.99
C ALA A 226 11.95 8.61 -8.04
N ALA A 227 12.77 7.59 -7.79
CA ALA A 227 12.45 6.20 -8.09
C ALA A 227 12.01 5.39 -6.85
N ARG A 228 12.44 5.76 -5.63
CA ARG A 228 12.25 4.94 -4.43
C ARG A 228 11.76 5.74 -3.24
N ARG A 229 10.81 5.14 -2.52
CA ARG A 229 10.42 5.58 -1.17
C ARG A 229 11.17 4.71 -0.16
N HIS A 230 11.70 5.34 0.87
CA HIS A 230 12.44 4.72 1.96
C HIS A 230 11.66 4.90 3.26
N MET A 231 11.30 3.80 3.92
CA MET A 231 10.56 3.86 5.18
C MET A 231 11.52 4.06 6.34
N VAL A 232 11.23 5.03 7.21
CA VAL A 232 12.03 5.32 8.41
C VAL A 232 11.15 5.39 9.65
N THR A 233 11.77 5.29 10.82
CA THR A 233 11.08 5.51 12.11
C THR A 233 11.44 6.88 12.66
N LEU A 234 10.46 7.75 12.83
CA LEU A 234 10.60 9.04 13.50
C LEU A 234 10.81 8.83 15.00
N LEU A 235 11.89 9.41 15.53
CA LEU A 235 12.26 9.31 16.94
C LEU A 235 12.03 10.64 17.67
N ASN A 236 12.24 11.77 16.98
CA ASN A 236 11.95 13.10 17.50
C ASN A 236 11.58 14.04 16.35
N VAL A 237 10.57 14.89 16.57
CA VAL A 237 10.14 15.92 15.61
C VAL A 237 10.06 17.25 16.35
N GLY A 238 11.00 18.15 16.07
CA GLY A 238 11.08 19.45 16.72
C GLY A 238 10.92 20.63 15.76
N PRO A 239 11.04 21.87 16.25
CA PRO A 239 10.95 23.06 15.38
C PRO A 239 12.09 23.17 14.36
N GLN A 240 13.27 22.61 14.68
CA GLN A 240 14.49 22.74 13.86
C GLN A 240 14.69 21.59 12.87
N GLY A 241 14.05 20.44 13.09
CA GLY A 241 14.31 19.25 12.30
C GLY A 241 13.72 17.99 12.90
N VAL A 242 14.14 16.87 12.32
CA VAL A 242 13.63 15.52 12.62
C VAL A 242 14.80 14.58 12.84
N THR A 243 14.79 13.91 13.98
CA THR A 243 15.66 12.76 14.24
C THR A 243 14.88 11.49 13.92
N TYR A 244 15.48 10.60 13.13
CA TYR A 244 14.86 9.35 12.71
C TYR A 244 15.87 8.20 12.72
N ALA A 245 15.38 6.97 12.89
CA ALA A 245 16.13 5.76 12.63
C ALA A 245 15.92 5.35 11.18
N ASP A 246 17.00 5.47 10.40
CA ASP A 246 17.16 4.94 9.07
C ASP A 246 17.51 3.44 9.13
N PRO A 247 16.74 2.55 8.49
CA PRO A 247 17.08 1.13 8.43
C PRO A 247 18.44 0.81 7.79
N MET A 248 19.02 1.69 6.98
CA MET A 248 20.34 1.47 6.36
C MET A 248 21.49 1.92 7.27
N GLU A 249 21.33 3.06 7.93
CA GLU A 249 22.44 3.79 8.55
C GLU A 249 22.33 3.94 10.07
N GLY A 250 21.16 3.67 10.66
CA GLY A 250 20.88 3.91 12.08
C GLY A 250 20.32 5.31 12.32
N ILE A 251 20.76 6.00 13.38
CA ILE A 251 20.19 7.31 13.73
C ILE A 251 20.72 8.40 12.80
N ALA A 252 19.81 9.16 12.21
CA ALA A 252 20.09 10.30 11.35
C ALA A 252 19.25 11.52 11.75
N TYR A 253 19.65 12.68 11.23
CA TYR A 253 18.98 13.96 11.43
C TYR A 253 18.80 14.69 10.11
N LEU A 254 17.61 15.23 9.88
CA LEU A 254 17.34 16.18 8.79
C LEU A 254 16.87 17.48 9.41
N ASP A 255 17.42 18.60 8.93
CA ASP A 255 16.81 19.90 9.25
C ASP A 255 15.40 19.99 8.64
N ARG A 256 14.61 20.97 9.11
CA ARG A 256 13.22 21.13 8.69
C ARG A 256 13.05 21.26 7.17
N ASP A 257 13.96 21.98 6.50
CA ASP A 257 13.84 22.23 5.06
C ASP A 257 14.19 20.98 4.27
N GLN A 258 15.24 20.26 4.68
CA GLN A 258 15.63 18.96 4.15
C GLN A 258 14.50 17.94 4.30
N PHE A 259 13.94 17.82 5.51
CA PHE A 259 12.84 16.90 5.77
C PHE A 259 11.61 17.24 4.92
N THR A 260 11.22 18.51 4.84
CA THR A 260 10.03 18.94 4.08
C THR A 260 10.14 18.62 2.57
N ARG A 261 11.36 18.63 2.00
CA ARG A 261 11.57 18.25 0.58
C ARG A 261 11.32 16.76 0.31
N VAL A 262 11.70 15.90 1.25
CA VAL A 262 11.63 14.43 1.09
C VAL A 262 10.36 13.82 1.70
N TYR A 263 9.70 14.54 2.61
CA TYR A 263 8.48 14.10 3.27
C TYR A 263 7.31 14.03 2.29
N ARG A 264 6.49 12.98 2.42
CA ARG A 264 5.35 12.70 1.54
C ARG A 264 3.99 12.78 2.22
N GLY A 265 3.94 13.28 3.45
CA GLY A 265 2.67 13.55 4.11
C GLY A 265 1.92 12.29 4.51
N GLN A 266 2.59 11.17 4.78
CA GLN A 266 1.95 9.92 5.22
C GLN A 266 2.67 9.39 6.44
N VAL A 267 1.95 9.14 7.53
CA VAL A 267 2.56 8.69 8.79
C VAL A 267 1.71 7.59 9.42
N LEU A 268 2.36 6.50 9.79
CA LEU A 268 1.79 5.46 10.64
C LEU A 268 2.12 5.79 12.08
N VAL A 269 1.10 6.05 12.89
CA VAL A 269 1.23 6.43 14.29
C VAL A 269 0.80 5.26 15.15
N LEU A 270 1.68 4.80 16.03
CA LEU A 270 1.37 3.78 17.01
C LEU A 270 0.90 4.48 18.28
N ARG A 271 -0.34 4.24 18.67
CA ARG A 271 -0.98 4.90 19.81
C ARG A 271 -1.41 3.89 20.85
N ALA A 272 -1.34 4.26 22.12
CA ALA A 272 -2.02 3.49 23.16
C ALA A 272 -3.53 3.45 22.82
N ALA A 273 -4.10 2.25 22.78
CA ALA A 273 -5.54 2.04 22.76
C ALA A 273 -6.02 2.43 24.16
N GLY A 274 -6.42 3.70 24.34
CA GLY A 274 -7.03 4.15 25.58
C GLY A 274 -8.19 3.23 25.96
N ASN A 275 -8.20 2.75 27.20
CA ASN A 275 -9.36 2.08 27.80
C ASN A 275 -10.55 3.02 27.88
#